data_AF-A0A167W7K7-F1
#
_entry.id   AF-A0A167W7K7-F1
#
_cell.length_a   1.000
_cell.length_b   1.000
_cell.length_c   1.000
_cell.angle_alpha   90.00
_cell.angle_beta   90.00
_cell.angle_gamma   90.00
#
_symmetry.space_group_name_H-M   'P 1'
#
loop_
_entity.id
_entity.type
_entity.pdbx_description
1 polymer ?
#
loop_
_entity_poly.entity_id
_entity_poly.type
_entity_poly.pdbx_seq_one_letter_code
_entity_poly.pdbx_strand_id
1 'polypeptide(L)'
;FAPERVKKILDTVQIGPDLSDAEREEVRALCTEFADGFALALSEVREVDWHQHHLNINPDIPLPRRAGQRPVSGPQQTWLFSMLDDMEAAYVIQKV
;
A
#
# COMPACT_ATOMS: atom_id res chain seq x y z
N PHE A 1 -10.40 -19.25 -2.02
CA PHE A 1 -9.12 -18.70 -1.52
C PHE A 1 -8.60 -19.56 -0.38
N ALA A 2 -7.28 -19.60 -0.13
CA ALA A 2 -6.72 -20.37 0.98
C ALA A 2 -7.31 -19.86 2.32
N PRO A 3 -7.96 -20.70 3.14
CA PRO A 3 -8.59 -20.27 4.39
C PRO A 3 -7.65 -19.47 5.31
N GLU A 4 -6.39 -19.86 5.38
CA GLU A 4 -5.35 -19.16 6.16
C GLU A 4 -5.10 -17.72 5.69
N ARG A 5 -5.21 -17.46 4.39
CA ARG A 5 -5.05 -16.10 3.85
C ARG A 5 -6.22 -15.22 4.25
N VAL A 6 -7.45 -15.73 4.11
CA VAL A 6 -8.67 -14.99 4.50
C VAL A 6 -8.62 -14.67 5.98
N LYS A 7 -8.24 -15.64 6.82
CA LYS A 7 -8.02 -15.42 8.25
C LYS A 7 -7.02 -14.30 8.51
N LYS A 8 -5.87 -14.30 7.83
CA LYS A 8 -4.86 -13.24 7.98
C LYS A 8 -5.37 -11.86 7.56
N ILE A 9 -6.21 -11.78 6.53
CA ILE A 9 -6.89 -10.52 6.14
C ILE A 9 -7.79 -10.06 7.28
N LEU A 10 -8.68 -10.93 7.77
CA LEU A 10 -9.61 -10.60 8.86
C LEU A 10 -8.89 -10.22 10.17
N ASP A 11 -7.74 -10.82 10.46
CA ASP A 11 -6.91 -10.49 11.63
C ASP A 11 -6.21 -9.11 11.47
N THR A 12 -5.98 -8.68 10.24
CA THR A 12 -5.32 -7.40 9.92
C THR A 12 -6.32 -6.25 9.83
N VAL A 13 -7.55 -6.52 9.38
CA VAL A 13 -8.62 -5.54 9.27
C VAL A 13 -9.08 -5.10 10.65
N GLN A 14 -8.97 -3.80 10.93
CA GLN A 14 -9.46 -3.20 12.17
C GLN A 14 -10.90 -2.73 11.97
N ILE A 15 -11.84 -3.36 12.67
CA ILE A 15 -13.25 -2.98 12.69
C ILE A 15 -13.52 -2.16 13.95
N GLY A 16 -14.02 -0.93 13.77
CA GLY A 16 -14.32 0.01 14.86
C GLY A 16 -15.26 -0.55 15.94
N PRO A 17 -15.28 0.06 17.14
CA PRO A 17 -16.13 -0.35 18.25
C PRO A 17 -17.59 0.10 18.11
N ASP A 18 -17.90 0.92 17.10
CA ASP A 18 -19.19 1.57 16.83
C ASP A 18 -20.21 0.67 16.14
N LEU A 19 -19.82 -0.57 15.80
CA LEU A 19 -20.70 -1.57 15.20
C LEU A 19 -21.24 -2.55 16.25
N SER A 20 -22.53 -2.86 16.13
CA SER A 20 -23.15 -4.00 16.79
C SER A 20 -22.51 -5.32 16.34
N ASP A 21 -22.77 -6.40 17.07
CA ASP A 21 -22.25 -7.72 16.71
C ASP A 21 -22.75 -8.19 15.33
N ALA A 22 -24.00 -7.86 14.97
CA ALA A 22 -24.57 -8.20 13.67
C ALA A 22 -23.86 -7.45 12.52
N GLU A 23 -23.67 -6.14 12.65
CA GLU A 23 -22.97 -5.33 11.66
C GLU A 23 -21.50 -5.74 11.53
N ARG A 24 -20.86 -6.11 12.65
CA ARG A 24 -19.48 -6.61 12.65
C ARG A 24 -19.35 -7.92 11.86
N GLU A 25 -20.32 -8.82 11.99
CA GLU A 25 -20.35 -10.05 11.20
C GLU A 25 -20.63 -9.78 9.72
N GLU A 26 -21.49 -8.82 9.39
CA GLU A 26 -21.70 -8.39 7.99
C GLU A 26 -20.41 -7.86 7.35
N VAL A 27 -19.65 -7.03 8.09
CA VAL A 27 -18.34 -6.53 7.62
C VAL A 27 -17.35 -7.69 7.42
N ARG A 28 -17.27 -8.64 8.36
CA ARG A 28 -16.41 -9.82 8.22
C ARG A 28 -16.79 -10.68 7.02
N ALA A 29 -18.08 -10.85 6.77
CA ALA A 29 -18.59 -11.57 5.61
C ALA A 29 -18.18 -10.85 4.31
N LEU A 30 -18.30 -9.53 4.25
CA LEU A 30 -17.91 -8.73 3.10
C LEU A 30 -16.39 -8.81 2.83
N CYS A 31 -15.56 -8.68 3.86
CA CYS A 31 -14.11 -8.86 3.73
C CYS A 31 -13.74 -10.27 3.27
N THR A 32 -14.54 -11.28 3.63
CA THR A 32 -14.35 -12.67 3.19
C THR A 32 -14.74 -12.86 1.74
N GLU A 33 -15.86 -12.27 1.32
CA GLU A 33 -16.35 -12.30 -0.06
C GLU A 33 -15.34 -11.67 -1.03
N PHE A 34 -14.81 -10.51 -0.67
CA PHE A 34 -13.85 -9.74 -1.48
C PHE A 34 -12.40 -9.93 -1.05
N ALA A 35 -12.06 -11.08 -0.45
CA ALA A 35 -10.72 -11.36 0.06
C ALA A 35 -9.62 -11.36 -1.02
N ASP A 36 -9.99 -11.48 -2.29
CA ASP A 36 -9.12 -11.43 -3.46
C ASP A 36 -8.66 -10.01 -3.81
N GLY A 37 -9.43 -8.99 -3.45
CA GLY A 37 -9.09 -7.58 -3.65
C GLY A 37 -8.08 -7.02 -2.65
N PHE A 38 -7.80 -7.74 -1.56
CA PHE A 38 -6.82 -7.33 -0.56
C PHE A 38 -5.40 -7.76 -0.95
N ALA A 39 -4.44 -6.86 -0.76
CA ALA A 39 -3.02 -7.14 -0.81
C ALA A 39 -2.44 -7.25 0.62
N LEU A 40 -1.85 -8.40 0.96
CA LEU A 40 -1.14 -8.61 2.23
C LEU A 40 0.35 -8.26 2.13
N ALA A 41 0.86 -8.04 0.91
CA ALA A 41 2.23 -7.62 0.61
C ALA A 41 2.24 -6.69 -0.61
N LEU A 42 3.26 -5.83 -0.70
CA LEU A 42 3.42 -4.92 -1.84
C LEU A 42 3.56 -5.66 -3.17
N SER A 43 4.19 -6.84 -3.17
CA SER A 43 4.36 -7.66 -4.37
C SER A 43 3.06 -8.24 -4.94
N GLU A 44 1.96 -8.17 -4.19
CA GLU A 44 0.63 -8.57 -4.68
C GLU A 44 -0.05 -7.43 -5.46
N VAL A 45 0.45 -6.20 -5.33
CA VAL A 45 -0.01 -5.04 -6.10
C VAL A 45 0.60 -5.08 -7.48
N ARG A 46 -0.24 -5.01 -8.52
CA ARG A 46 0.20 -4.99 -9.91
C ARG A 46 -0.02 -3.60 -10.51
N GLU A 47 0.94 -3.16 -11.30
CA GLU A 47 0.79 -1.95 -12.09
C GLU A 47 -0.26 -2.13 -13.20
N VAL A 48 -0.88 -1.02 -13.58
CA VAL A 48 -1.77 -0.95 -14.74
C VAL A 48 -0.89 -0.74 -15.97
N ASP A 49 -0.70 -1.78 -16.77
CA ASP A 49 0.22 -1.79 -17.92
C ASP A 49 -0.32 -1.02 -19.14
N TRP A 50 -1.62 -0.76 -19.21
CA TRP A 50 -2.27 -0.08 -20.32
C TRP A 50 -2.48 1.43 -20.13
N HIS A 51 -2.17 1.98 -18.95
CA HIS A 51 -2.36 3.40 -18.68
C HIS A 51 -1.14 4.02 -18.00
N GLN A 52 -0.67 5.12 -18.58
CA GLN A 52 0.36 5.95 -17.96
C GLN A 52 -0.28 7.25 -17.46
N HIS A 53 -0.07 7.55 -16.19
CA HIS A 53 -0.50 8.83 -15.63
C HIS A 53 0.41 9.95 -16.13
N HIS A 54 -0.15 10.92 -16.83
CA HIS A 54 0.56 12.10 -17.30
C HIS A 54 0.37 13.27 -16.33
N LEU A 55 1.49 13.76 -15.77
CA LEU A 55 1.48 14.99 -14.99
C LEU A 55 1.35 16.20 -15.93
N ASN A 56 0.28 16.98 -15.76
CA ASN A 56 0.04 18.21 -16.53
C ASN A 56 0.87 19.37 -15.98
N ILE A 57 2.18 19.35 -16.26
CA ILE A 57 3.11 20.38 -15.82
C ILE A 57 3.17 21.50 -16.87
N ASN A 58 3.02 22.75 -16.45
CA ASN A 58 3.23 23.91 -17.32
C ASN A 58 4.72 24.02 -17.68
N PRO A 59 5.10 23.94 -18.97
CA PRO A 59 6.50 23.99 -19.39
C PRO A 59 7.16 25.35 -19.15
N ASP A 60 6.38 26.42 -19.03
CA ASP A 60 6.88 27.80 -18.85
C ASP A 60 7.23 28.10 -17.39
N ILE A 61 6.87 27.22 -16.45
CA ILE A 61 7.13 27.43 -15.01
C ILE A 61 8.39 26.67 -14.61
N PRO A 62 9.47 27.37 -14.19
CA PRO A 62 10.67 26.71 -13.70
C PRO A 62 10.38 26.02 -12.35
N LEU A 63 10.35 24.69 -12.35
CA LEU A 63 10.18 23.88 -11.14
C LEU A 63 11.52 23.58 -10.45
N PRO A 64 11.53 23.41 -9.11
CA PRO A 64 12.70 22.94 -8.39
C PRO A 64 13.15 21.57 -8.91
N ARG A 65 14.42 21.46 -9.32
CA ARG A 65 15.00 20.19 -9.83
C ARG A 65 15.72 19.39 -8.75
N ARG A 66 15.93 19.98 -7.57
CA ARG A 66 16.66 19.38 -6.45
C ARG A 66 15.99 19.76 -5.15
N ALA A 67 15.81 18.76 -4.29
CA ALA A 67 15.44 18.95 -2.89
C ALA A 67 16.51 18.28 -2.03
N GLY A 68 16.92 18.93 -0.94
CA GLY A 68 17.79 18.31 0.04
C GLY A 68 17.00 17.30 0.87
N GLN A 69 17.52 16.08 1.02
CA GLN A 69 16.91 15.08 1.87
C GLN A 69 17.07 15.46 3.34
N ARG A 70 16.00 15.36 4.13
CA ARG A 70 16.07 15.58 5.57
C ARG A 70 16.83 14.42 6.24
N PRO A 71 17.69 14.68 7.24
CA PRO A 71 18.32 13.60 7.99
C PRO A 71 17.29 12.67 8.62
N VAL A 72 17.51 11.36 8.48
CA VAL A 72 16.68 10.32 9.10
C VAL A 72 17.43 9.79 10.31
N SER A 73 16.76 9.67 11.46
CA SER A 73 17.38 9.15 12.69
C SER A 73 17.60 7.64 12.60
N GLY A 74 18.55 7.08 13.36
CA GLY A 74 18.98 5.68 13.24
C GLY A 74 17.82 4.65 13.24
N PRO A 75 16.91 4.64 14.22
CA PRO A 75 15.78 3.70 14.22
C PRO A 75 14.83 3.87 13.02
N GLN A 76 14.63 5.11 12.56
CA GLN A 76 13.80 5.40 11.39
C GLN A 76 14.47 4.96 10.09
N GLN A 77 15.80 4.99 10.04
CA GLN A 77 16.59 4.64 8.87
C GLN A 77 16.43 3.16 8.50
N THR A 78 16.51 2.27 9.48
CA THR A 78 16.33 0.82 9.25
C THR A 78 14.95 0.50 8.70
N TRP A 79 13.90 1.07 9.31
CA TRP A 79 12.54 0.88 8.85
C TRP A 79 12.33 1.44 7.43
N LEU A 80 12.82 2.66 7.17
CA LEU A 80 12.67 3.31 5.88
C LEU A 80 13.36 2.52 4.77
N PHE A 81 14.60 2.07 5.00
CA PHE A 81 15.34 1.31 3.99
C PHE A 81 14.74 -0.06 3.73
N SER A 82 14.28 -0.77 4.77
CA SER A 82 13.53 -2.01 4.59
C SER A 82 12.27 -1.82 3.72
N MET A 83 11.53 -0.72 3.93
CA MET A 83 10.35 -0.43 3.11
C MET A 83 10.72 -0.09 1.66
N LEU A 84 11.82 0.63 1.45
CA LEU A 84 12.31 0.93 0.09
C LEU A 84 12.75 -0.34 -0.64
N ASP A 85 13.41 -1.27 0.05
CA ASP A 85 13.79 -2.57 -0.51
C ASP A 85 12.53 -3.36 -0.92
N ASP A 86 11.49 -3.39 -0.07
CA ASP A 86 10.21 -4.04 -0.38
C ASP A 86 9.51 -3.38 -1.59
N MET A 87 9.54 -2.05 -1.69
CA MET A 87 8.97 -1.30 -2.81
C MET A 87 9.73 -1.54 -4.12
N GLU A 88 11.06 -1.60 -4.08
CA GLU A 88 11.89 -1.89 -5.25
C GLU A 88 11.65 -3.33 -5.73
N ALA A 89 11.60 -4.30 -4.82
CA ALA A 89 11.29 -5.70 -5.13
C ALA A 89 9.88 -5.88 -5.72
N ALA A 90 8.93 -5.02 -5.34
CA ALA A 90 7.58 -4.98 -5.87
C ALA A 90 7.42 -4.12 -7.13
N TYR A 91 8.51 -3.57 -7.68
CA TYR A 91 8.52 -2.67 -8.85
C TYR A 91 7.72 -1.37 -8.68
N VAL A 92 7.39 -1.00 -7.43
CA VAL A 92 6.69 0.26 -7.10
C VAL A 92 7.60 1.47 -7.30
N ILE A 93 8.89 1.30 -6.98
CA ILE A 93 9.93 2.30 -7.23
C ILE A 93 11.07 1.68 -8.03
N GLN A 94 11.79 2.52 -8.76
CA GLN A 94 12.94 2.10 -9.54
C GLN A 94 14.04 3.16 -9.43
N LYS A 95 15.28 2.71 -9.47
CA LYS A 95 16.44 3.61 -9.53
C LYS A 95 16.49 4.27 -10.91
N VAL A 96 16.46 5.60 -10.92
CA VAL A 96 16.54 6.47 -12.11
C VAL A 96 17.93 7.05 -12.32
#